data_AF-A0A2P5EDC0-F1
#
_entry.id   AF-A0A2P5EDC0-F1
#
_cell.length_a   1.000
_cell.length_b   1.000
_cell.length_c   1.000
_cell.angle_alpha   90.00
_cell.angle_beta   90.00
_cell.angle_gamma   90.00
#
_symmetry.space_group_name_H-M   'P 1'
#
loop_
_entity.id
_entity.type
_entity.pdbx_description
1 polymer ?
#
loop_
_entity_poly.entity_id
_entity_poly.type
_entity_poly.pdbx_seq_one_letter_code
_entity_poly.pdbx_strand_id
1 'polypeptide(L)'
;LSHQVLNSWITCLMFSIIHAYLGEDPKAIQREVIENYAKDFPEAYLDIVKHSDLSTLSWTPLIFRQPWKVALGKLSKRNITVAGDAMHPMTPDLGQGGCAALEDAVV
;
A
#
# COMPACT_ATOMS: atom_id res chain seq x y z
N LEU A 1 -16.21 5.89 -12.96
CA LEU A 1 -15.46 6.65 -11.92
C LEU A 1 -15.98 6.43 -10.48
N SER A 2 -17.19 5.92 -10.24
CA SER A 2 -17.74 5.77 -8.88
C SER A 2 -17.41 4.44 -8.17
N HIS A 3 -17.41 3.30 -8.88
CA HIS A 3 -17.27 1.98 -8.24
C HIS A 3 -15.82 1.58 -7.92
N GLN A 4 -14.89 1.83 -8.85
CA GLN A 4 -13.48 1.47 -8.64
C GLN A 4 -12.81 2.34 -7.58
N VAL A 5 -13.17 3.62 -7.53
CA VAL A 5 -12.73 4.52 -6.47
C VAL A 5 -13.29 4.01 -5.15
N LEU A 6 -14.60 3.80 -5.00
CA LEU A 6 -15.15 3.31 -3.73
C LEU A 6 -14.55 1.97 -3.26
N ASN A 7 -14.26 1.05 -4.18
CA ASN A 7 -13.65 -0.24 -3.87
C ASN A 7 -12.18 -0.09 -3.42
N SER A 8 -11.37 0.70 -4.13
CA SER A 8 -9.98 1.03 -3.75
C SER A 8 -9.91 1.70 -2.37
N TRP A 9 -10.91 2.51 -2.07
CA TRP A 9 -11.06 3.17 -0.79
C TRP A 9 -11.42 2.24 0.37
N ILE A 10 -12.35 1.31 0.16
CA ILE A 10 -12.74 0.31 1.17
C ILE A 10 -11.60 -0.68 1.41
N THR A 11 -10.96 -1.18 0.36
CA THR A 11 -9.82 -2.09 0.51
C THR A 11 -8.68 -1.42 1.27
N CYS A 12 -8.35 -0.17 0.94
CA CYS A 12 -7.26 0.49 1.65
C CYS A 12 -7.58 0.73 3.14
N LEU A 13 -8.82 1.11 3.49
CA LEU A 13 -9.22 1.31 4.89
C LEU A 13 -9.22 -0.01 5.70
N MET A 14 -9.69 -1.11 5.10
CA MET A 14 -9.64 -2.45 5.71
C MET A 14 -8.21 -2.92 5.91
N PHE A 15 -7.33 -2.71 4.92
CA PHE A 15 -5.93 -3.08 5.02
C PHE A 15 -5.22 -2.23 6.09
N SER A 16 -5.37 -0.90 6.12
CA SER A 16 -4.68 -0.06 7.12
C SER A 16 -5.00 -0.41 8.58
N ILE A 17 -6.25 -0.80 8.89
CA ILE A 17 -6.69 -1.05 10.28
C ILE A 17 -6.31 -2.46 10.75
N ILE A 18 -6.41 -3.48 9.88
CA ILE A 18 -6.08 -4.87 10.24
C ILE A 18 -4.55 -5.09 10.26
N HIS A 19 -3.79 -4.37 9.44
CA HIS A 19 -2.35 -4.63 9.23
C HIS A 19 -1.42 -3.97 10.25
N ALA A 20 -1.93 -3.12 11.15
CA ALA A 20 -1.12 -2.44 12.16
C ALA A 20 -0.58 -3.36 13.28
N TYR A 21 -1.03 -4.63 13.35
CA TYR A 21 -0.79 -5.52 14.49
C TYR A 21 0.08 -6.76 14.21
N LEU A 22 0.38 -7.09 12.96
CA LEU A 22 1.36 -8.15 12.66
C LEU A 22 2.76 -7.55 12.74
N GLY A 23 3.42 -7.78 13.87
CA GLY A 23 4.75 -7.30 14.19
C GLY A 23 5.86 -7.92 13.34
N GLU A 24 7.08 -7.45 13.61
CA GLU A 24 8.31 -7.68 12.84
C GLU A 24 8.79 -9.14 12.71
N ASP A 25 8.05 -10.16 13.18
CA ASP A 25 8.44 -11.56 13.03
C ASP A 25 8.07 -12.10 11.63
N PRO A 26 9.05 -12.37 10.75
CA PRO A 26 8.78 -12.86 9.41
C PRO A 26 8.03 -14.20 9.40
N LYS A 27 8.20 -15.04 10.42
CA LYS A 27 7.49 -16.32 10.50
C LYS A 27 6.02 -16.13 10.81
N ALA A 28 5.67 -15.14 11.63
CA ALA A 28 4.29 -14.77 11.89
C ALA A 28 3.61 -14.23 10.62
N ILE A 29 4.31 -13.38 9.88
CA ILE A 29 3.83 -12.83 8.60
C ILE A 29 3.59 -13.96 7.58
N GLN A 30 4.56 -14.84 7.38
CA GLN A 30 4.42 -15.95 6.43
C GLN A 30 3.25 -16.88 6.80
N ARG A 31 3.10 -17.20 8.09
CA ARG A 31 1.99 -18.02 8.60
C ARG A 31 0.64 -17.37 8.32
N GLU A 32 0.51 -16.09 8.64
CA GLU A 32 -0.71 -15.33 8.40
C GLU A 32 -1.14 -15.35 6.93
N VAL A 33 -0.19 -15.16 6.01
CA VAL A 33 -0.46 -15.22 4.57
C VAL A 33 -0.98 -16.61 4.19
N ILE A 34 -0.34 -17.69 4.64
CA ILE A 34 -0.73 -19.06 4.29
C ILE A 34 -2.09 -19.43 4.89
N GLU A 35 -2.31 -19.14 6.17
CA GLU A 35 -3.48 -19.62 6.92
C GLU A 35 -4.74 -18.78 6.64
N ASN A 36 -4.60 -17.47 6.38
CA ASN A 36 -5.74 -16.56 6.28
C ASN A 36 -5.93 -15.96 4.88
N TYR A 37 -4.87 -15.51 4.22
CA TYR A 37 -4.97 -14.77 2.95
C TYR A 37 -4.92 -15.67 1.71
N ALA A 38 -4.12 -16.73 1.74
CA ALA A 38 -3.85 -17.62 0.61
C ALA A 38 -4.49 -19.01 0.75
N LYS A 39 -5.30 -19.24 1.79
CA LYS A 39 -5.90 -20.55 2.11
C LYS A 39 -6.65 -21.21 0.94
N ASP A 40 -7.23 -20.39 0.04
CA ASP A 40 -8.03 -20.84 -1.10
C ASP A 40 -7.27 -20.75 -2.44
N PHE A 41 -5.97 -20.46 -2.40
CA PHE A 41 -5.13 -20.31 -3.60
C PHE A 41 -4.57 -21.67 -4.04
N PRO A 42 -4.17 -21.83 -5.31
CA PRO A 42 -3.53 -23.06 -5.78
C PRO A 42 -2.23 -23.39 -5.01
N GLU A 43 -1.90 -24.67 -4.85
CA GLU A 43 -0.72 -25.11 -4.10
C GLU A 43 0.58 -24.48 -4.60
N ALA A 44 0.69 -24.24 -5.91
CA ALA A 44 1.85 -23.56 -6.49
C ALA A 44 2.09 -22.16 -5.89
N TYR A 45 1.04 -21.44 -5.51
CA TYR A 45 1.16 -20.15 -4.83
C TYR A 45 1.62 -20.33 -3.37
N LEU A 46 1.05 -21.31 -2.67
CA LEU A 46 1.46 -21.64 -1.30
C LEU A 46 2.92 -22.04 -1.23
N ASP A 47 3.41 -22.83 -2.20
CA ASP A 47 4.80 -23.22 -2.29
C ASP A 47 5.73 -22.03 -2.52
N ILE A 48 5.33 -21.05 -3.34
CA ILE A 48 6.11 -19.81 -3.50
C ILE A 48 6.22 -19.09 -2.14
N VAL A 49 5.10 -18.91 -1.44
CA VAL A 49 5.09 -18.21 -0.13
C VAL A 49 5.94 -18.95 0.90
N LYS A 50 5.90 -20.28 0.95
CA LYS A 50 6.73 -21.11 1.87
C LYS A 50 8.24 -20.98 1.60
N HIS A 51 8.65 -20.81 0.34
CA HIS A 51 10.06 -20.71 -0.06
C HIS A 51 10.60 -19.29 -0.15
N SER A 52 9.78 -18.26 0.12
CA SER A 52 10.22 -16.87 0.21
C SER A 52 11.28 -16.68 1.30
N ASP A 53 12.26 -15.81 1.04
CA ASP A 53 13.29 -15.47 2.02
C ASP A 53 12.72 -14.64 3.17
N LEU A 54 12.69 -15.23 4.36
CA LEU A 54 12.19 -14.60 5.59
C LEU A 54 12.93 -13.31 5.95
N SER A 55 14.21 -13.16 5.57
CA SER A 55 14.98 -11.95 5.84
C SER A 55 14.53 -10.74 5.01
N THR A 56 13.81 -10.98 3.92
CA THR A 56 13.29 -9.95 3.01
C THR A 56 11.81 -9.64 3.23
N LEU A 57 11.14 -10.44 4.06
CA LEU A 57 9.71 -10.33 4.27
C LEU A 57 9.41 -9.13 5.17
N SER A 58 8.59 -8.22 4.67
CA SER A 58 8.12 -7.06 5.42
C SER A 58 6.60 -7.00 5.39
N TRP A 59 6.04 -6.50 6.48
CA TRP A 59 4.63 -6.20 6.60
C TRP A 59 4.50 -4.73 6.93
N THR A 60 3.87 -3.96 6.04
CA THR A 60 3.75 -2.52 6.21
C THR A 60 2.33 -2.08 5.89
N PRO A 61 1.69 -1.28 6.76
CA PRO A 61 0.35 -0.79 6.50
C PRO A 61 0.35 0.08 5.24
N LEU A 62 -0.61 -0.18 4.35
CA LEU A 62 -0.85 0.71 3.21
C LEU A 62 -1.46 2.01 3.76
N ILE A 63 -0.86 3.14 3.38
CA ILE A 63 -1.35 4.47 3.75
C ILE A 63 -1.98 5.08 2.50
N PHE A 64 -3.23 5.50 2.62
CA PHE A 64 -3.95 6.15 1.53
C PHE A 64 -4.42 7.54 1.94
N ARG A 65 -4.19 8.51 1.05
CA ARG A 65 -4.74 9.86 1.18
C ARG A 65 -5.85 10.05 0.17
N GLN A 66 -6.98 10.50 0.68
CA GLN A 66 -8.16 10.88 -0.10
C GLN A 66 -7.81 11.81 -1.29
N PRO A 67 -8.09 11.45 -2.55
CA PRO A 67 -7.81 12.31 -3.71
C PRO A 67 -8.33 13.73 -3.61
N TRP A 68 -9.51 13.97 -3.02
CA TRP A 68 -10.01 15.35 -2.82
C TRP A 68 -9.21 16.14 -1.78
N LYS A 69 -8.60 15.49 -0.78
CA LYS A 69 -7.68 16.16 0.16
C LYS A 69 -6.38 16.58 -0.52
N VAL A 70 -5.99 15.90 -1.59
CA VAL A 70 -4.86 16.29 -2.44
C VAL A 70 -5.30 17.42 -3.39
N ALA A 71 -6.35 17.20 -4.17
CA ALA A 71 -6.81 18.15 -5.18
C ALA A 71 -7.32 19.48 -4.62
N LEU A 72 -7.98 19.47 -3.45
CA LEU A 72 -8.59 20.67 -2.83
C LEU A 72 -7.86 21.13 -1.56
N GLY A 73 -6.82 20.40 -1.14
CA GLY A 73 -6.06 20.71 0.08
C GLY A 73 -4.93 21.70 -0.16
N LYS A 74 -4.44 22.31 0.93
CA LYS A 74 -3.20 23.09 0.90
C LYS A 74 -2.01 22.15 0.98
N LEU A 75 -1.36 21.93 -0.16
CA LEU A 75 -0.15 21.10 -0.28
C LEU A 75 1.15 21.92 -0.17
N SER A 76 1.03 23.25 -0.23
CA SER A 76 2.14 24.18 -0.09
C SER A 76 1.86 25.23 0.99
N LYS A 77 2.93 25.72 1.61
CA LYS A 77 2.90 26.84 2.56
C LYS A 77 4.13 27.71 2.32
N ARG A 78 3.91 28.94 1.86
CA ARG A 78 4.96 29.89 1.44
C ARG A 78 5.85 29.26 0.36
N ASN A 79 7.12 29.06 0.67
CA ASN A 79 8.18 28.54 -0.18
C ASN A 79 8.47 27.05 0.06
N ILE A 80 7.56 26.34 0.74
CA ILE A 80 7.68 24.90 1.01
C ILE A 80 6.50 24.19 0.36
N THR A 81 6.80 23.16 -0.44
CA THR A 81 5.81 22.25 -1.05
C THR A 81 6.21 20.81 -0.78
N VAL A 82 5.26 19.89 -0.83
CA VAL A 82 5.50 18.45 -0.81
C VAL A 82 5.22 17.86 -2.19
N ALA A 83 5.90 16.78 -2.55
CA ALA A 83 5.79 16.07 -3.82
C ALA A 83 5.84 14.55 -3.59
N GLY A 84 5.46 13.76 -4.60
CA GLY A 84 5.45 12.30 -4.55
C GLY A 84 4.55 11.75 -3.46
N ASP A 85 4.94 10.65 -2.82
CA ASP A 85 4.13 9.98 -1.79
C ASP A 85 3.78 10.87 -0.58
N ALA A 86 4.56 11.93 -0.30
CA ALA A 86 4.22 12.89 0.74
C ALA A 86 3.01 13.78 0.35
N MET A 87 2.85 14.02 -0.96
CA MET A 87 1.74 14.76 -1.56
C MET A 87 0.54 13.84 -1.84
N HIS A 88 0.76 12.75 -2.58
CA HIS A 88 -0.24 11.77 -3.02
C HIS A 88 0.26 10.33 -2.81
N PRO A 89 0.21 9.78 -1.58
CA PRO A 89 0.53 8.38 -1.37
C PRO A 89 -0.31 7.49 -2.29
N MET A 90 0.37 6.76 -3.18
CA MET A 90 -0.27 5.86 -4.12
C MET A 90 -0.14 4.43 -3.62
N THR A 91 -1.22 3.66 -3.74
CA THR A 91 -1.16 2.24 -3.41
C THR A 91 -0.29 1.52 -4.46
N PRO A 92 0.56 0.58 -4.03
CA PRO A 92 1.59 0.00 -4.90
C PRO A 92 1.03 -0.83 -6.06
N ASP A 93 -0.25 -1.23 -6.01
CA ASP A 93 -0.96 -1.95 -7.06
C ASP A 93 -1.07 -1.15 -8.38
N LEU A 94 -1.05 0.19 -8.30
CA LEU A 94 -1.09 1.03 -9.50
C LEU A 94 0.27 1.14 -10.20
N GLY A 95 1.37 0.89 -9.49
CA GLY A 95 2.74 0.93 -10.05
C GLY A 95 3.18 2.28 -10.61
N GLN A 96 2.44 3.37 -10.38
CA GLN A 96 2.70 4.70 -10.96
C GLN A 96 3.24 5.73 -9.95
N GLY A 97 3.36 5.38 -8.67
CA GLY A 97 3.82 6.31 -7.63
C GLY A 97 5.19 6.94 -7.94
N GLY A 98 6.14 6.12 -8.41
CA GLY A 98 7.48 6.58 -8.77
C GLY A 98 7.50 7.55 -9.96
N CYS A 99 6.75 7.25 -11.03
CA CYS A 99 6.66 8.13 -12.20
C CYS A 99 5.95 9.44 -11.85
N ALA A 100 4.85 9.39 -11.10
CA ALA A 100 4.13 10.58 -10.66
C ALA A 100 4.98 11.48 -9.73
N ALA A 101 5.82 10.89 -8.87
CA ALA A 101 6.77 11.65 -8.06
C ALA A 101 7.84 12.37 -8.90
N LEU A 102 8.29 11.77 -10.01
CA LEU A 102 9.21 12.43 -10.94
C LEU A 102 8.52 13.58 -11.69
N GLU A 103 7.26 13.39 -12.10
CA GLU A 103 6.47 14.44 -12.73
C GLU A 103 6.30 15.65 -11.81
N ASP A 104 6.00 15.44 -10.52
CA ASP A 104 5.88 16.52 -9.52
C ASP A 104 7.17 17.36 -9.37
N ALA A 105 8.34 16.76 -9.62
CA ALA A 105 9.64 17.42 -9.44
C ALA A 105 10.05 18.31 -10.64
N VAL A 106 9.41 18.12 -11.79
CA VAL A 106 9.75 18.84 -13.04
C VAL A 106 8.90 20.11 -13.23
N VAL A 107 7.75 20.20 -12.58
CA VAL A 107 6.75 21.27 -12.77
C VAL A 107 7.17 22.60 -12.12
#